data_AF-A0A927SGG3-F1
#
_entry.id   AF-A0A927SGG3-F1
#
_cell.length_a   1.000
_cell.length_b   1.000
_cell.length_c   1.000
_cell.angle_alpha   90.00
_cell.angle_beta   90.00
_cell.angle_gamma   90.00
#
_symmetry.space_group_name_H-M   'P 1'
#
loop_
_entity.id
_entity.type
_entity.pdbx_description
1 polymer ?
#
loop_
_entity_poly.entity_id
_entity_poly.type
_entity_poly.pdbx_seq_one_letter_code
_entity_poly.pdbx_strand_id
1 'polypeptide(L)' 'MIPPVNVLGMRLEDALRLCRAQGMAEPAIIATHAPRGQRSEGSLRVIRVREGEWTVSSFMDDTPKE' A
#
# COMPACT_ATOMS: atom_id res chain seq x y z
N MET A 1 1.86 -23.14 -7.77
CA MET A 1 0.97 -21.99 -8.00
C MET A 1 0.97 -21.20 -6.70
N ILE A 2 1.74 -20.12 -6.61
CA ILE A 2 1.81 -19.29 -5.40
C ILE A 2 0.47 -18.54 -5.34
N PRO A 3 -0.29 -18.61 -4.23
CA PRO A 3 -1.57 -17.92 -4.14
C PRO A 3 -1.37 -16.42 -4.43
N PRO A 4 -2.32 -15.76 -5.10
CA PRO A 4 -2.23 -14.33 -5.32
C PRO A 4 -2.18 -13.65 -3.94
N VAL A 5 -1.03 -13.10 -3.61
CA VAL A 5 -0.82 -12.43 -2.34
C VAL A 5 -1.80 -11.27 -2.25
N ASN A 6 -2.72 -11.34 -1.30
CA ASN A 6 -3.62 -10.23 -1.07
C ASN A 6 -2.89 -9.16 -0.27
N VAL A 7 -2.36 -8.15 -0.97
CA VAL A 7 -1.70 -6.98 -0.38
C VAL A 7 -2.65 -5.79 -0.18
N LEU A 8 -3.92 -5.92 -0.55
CA LEU A 8 -4.89 -4.82 -0.41
C LEU A 8 -5.06 -4.44 1.07
N GLY A 9 -4.99 -3.15 1.36
CA GLY A 9 -5.06 -2.58 2.70
C GLY A 9 -3.76 -2.63 3.51
N MET A 10 -2.75 -3.38 3.05
CA MET A 10 -1.43 -3.42 3.69
C MET A 10 -0.69 -2.09 3.51
N ARG A 11 0.20 -1.79 4.46
CA ARG A 11 1.18 -0.72 4.28
C ARG A 11 2.10 -1.05 3.11
N LEU A 12 2.45 -0.03 2.33
CA LEU A 12 3.30 -0.18 1.16
C LEU A 12 4.61 -0.91 1.48
N GLU A 13 5.25 -0.57 2.60
CA GLU A 13 6.51 -1.20 3.02
C GLU A 13 6.38 -2.71 3.28
N ASP A 14 5.30 -3.12 3.94
CA ASP A 14 5.05 -4.52 4.26
C ASP A 14 4.67 -5.31 3.01
N ALA A 15 3.88 -4.69 2.12
CA ALA A 15 3.51 -5.27 0.83
C ALA A 15 4.75 -5.49 -0.06
N LEU A 16 5.68 -4.51 -0.12
CA LEU A 16 6.93 -4.64 -0.86
C LEU A 16 7.86 -5.72 -0.26
N ARG A 17 7.98 -5.79 1.07
CA ARG A 17 8.73 -6.88 1.71
C ARG A 17 8.17 -8.25 1.35
N LEU A 18 6.84 -8.38 1.34
CA LEU A 18 6.18 -9.64 1.01
C LEU A 18 6.39 -10.03 -0.46
N CYS A 19 6.30 -9.07 -1.39
CA CYS A 19 6.63 -9.31 -2.80
C CYS A 19 8.07 -9.76 -2.99
N ARG A 20 9.03 -9.07 -2.35
CA ARG A 20 10.45 -9.42 -2.43
C ARG A 20 10.73 -10.81 -1.85
N ALA A 21 10.11 -11.16 -0.73
CA ALA A 21 10.25 -12.48 -0.12
C ALA A 21 9.71 -13.61 -1.00
N GLN A 22 8.76 -13.31 -1.89
CA GLN A 22 8.17 -14.27 -2.81
C GLN A 22 8.81 -14.26 -4.21
N GLY A 23 9.85 -13.46 -4.42
CA GLY A 23 10.51 -13.32 -5.72
C GLY A 23 9.62 -12.70 -6.79
N MET A 24 8.60 -11.92 -6.39
CA MET A 24 7.76 -11.17 -7.32
C MET A 24 8.51 -9.95 -7.85
N ALA A 25 8.23 -9.56 -9.09
CA ALA A 25 8.73 -8.31 -9.64
C ALA A 25 8.20 -7.11 -8.84
N GLU A 26 9.03 -6.08 -8.67
CA GLU A 26 8.60 -4.85 -8.01
C GLU A 26 7.58 -4.11 -8.89
N PRO A 27 6.40 -3.78 -8.34
CA PRO A 27 5.35 -3.08 -9.08
C PRO A 27 5.62 -1.58 -9.16
N ALA A 28 5.13 -0.94 -10.22
CA ALA A 28 5.07 0.52 -10.30
C ALA A 28 4.08 1.06 -9.25
N ILE A 29 4.54 2.00 -8.41
CA ILE A 29 3.72 2.57 -7.33
C ILE A 29 3.09 3.89 -7.80
N ILE A 30 1.76 3.92 -7.87
CA ILE A 30 0.97 5.12 -8.12
C ILE A 30 0.39 5.61 -6.80
N ALA A 31 0.86 6.76 -6.31
CA ALA A 31 0.28 7.41 -5.15
C ALA A 31 -0.88 8.32 -5.56
N THR A 32 -2.09 8.05 -5.06
CA THR A 32 -3.23 8.96 -5.22
C THR A 32 -3.43 9.76 -3.93
N HIS A 33 -3.24 11.07 -4.03
CA HIS A 33 -3.44 11.99 -2.91
C HIS A 33 -4.93 12.04 -2.51
N ALA A 34 -5.26 11.53 -1.32
CA ALA A 34 -6.43 11.99 -0.58
C ALA A 34 -6.22 13.48 -0.19
N PRO A 35 -7.28 14.29 -0.05
CA PRO A 35 -7.24 15.72 -0.31
C PRO A 35 -6.21 16.48 0.52
N ARG A 36 -5.54 17.43 -0.16
CA ARG A 36 -4.58 18.40 0.38
C ARG A 36 -5.14 19.06 1.64
N GLY A 37 -4.72 18.61 2.82
CA GLY A 37 -5.25 19.19 4.06
C GLY A 37 -4.58 18.81 5.36
N GLN A 38 -3.91 17.66 5.47
CA GLN A 38 -3.33 17.25 6.75
C GLN A 38 -1.89 16.83 6.64
N ARG A 39 -1.16 17.25 7.68
CA ARG A 39 0.26 17.05 7.97
C ARG A 39 0.70 15.61 7.69
N SER A 40 1.98 15.46 7.38
CA SER A 40 2.73 14.25 7.01
C SER A 40 2.65 13.06 8.00
N GLU A 41 1.48 12.68 8.49
CA GLU A 41 1.29 11.70 9.57
C GLU A 41 0.52 10.43 9.14
N GLY A 42 0.14 10.32 7.86
CA GLY A 42 -0.56 9.13 7.33
C GLY A 42 0.37 8.06 6.72
N SER A 43 0.04 6.77 6.88
CA SER A 43 0.74 5.68 6.22
C SER A 43 0.19 5.39 4.82
N LEU A 44 1.06 5.07 3.86
CA LEU A 44 0.65 4.66 2.53
C LEU A 44 0.16 3.22 2.56
N ARG A 45 -1.08 2.99 2.13
CA ARG A 45 -1.67 1.66 2.02
C ARG A 45 -2.09 1.35 0.59
N VAL A 46 -1.96 0.09 0.20
CA VAL A 46 -2.36 -0.39 -1.12
C VAL A 46 -3.89 -0.42 -1.22
N ILE A 47 -4.45 0.37 -2.13
CA ILE A 47 -5.90 0.44 -2.36
C ILE A 47 -6.33 -0.31 -3.63
N ARG A 48 -5.37 -0.59 -4.52
CA ARG A 48 -5.61 -1.31 -5.77
C ARG A 48 -4.36 -2.03 -6.23
N VAL A 49 -4.54 -3.24 -6.74
CA VAL A 49 -3.49 -4.06 -7.33
C VAL A 49 -3.90 -4.39 -8.77
N ARG A 50 -2.98 -4.16 -9.70
CA ARG A 50 -3.02 -4.60 -11.09
C ARG A 50 -1.70 -5.31 -11.42
N GLU A 51 -1.65 -6.00 -12.55
CA GLU A 51 -0.42 -6.64 -13.04
C GLU A 51 0.68 -5.58 -13.23
N GLY A 52 1.74 -5.66 -12.42
CA GLY A 52 2.87 -4.72 -12.49
C GLY A 52 2.62 -3.30 -11.96
N GLU A 53 1.42 -2.98 -11.48
CA GLU A 53 1.06 -1.61 -11.03
C GLU A 53 0.20 -1.65 -9.76
N TRP A 54 0.64 -0.95 -8.72
CA TRP A 54 -0.09 -0.83 -7.46
C TRP A 54 -0.46 0.63 -7.19
N THR A 55 -1.71 0.84 -6.81
CA THR A 55 -2.16 2.17 -6.36
C THR A 55 -2.17 2.21 -4.84
N VAL A 56 -1.55 3.22 -4.27
CA VAL A 56 -1.52 3.48 -2.84
C VAL A 56 -2.18 4.81 -2.52
N SER A 57 -2.79 4.91 -1.33
CA SER A 57 -3.26 6.18 -0.78
C SER A 57 -2.81 6.33 0.66
N SER A 58 -2.70 7.58 1.09
CA SER A 58 -2.37 7.93 2.48
C SER A 58 -3.61 7.73 3.35
N PHE A 59 -3.50 6.91 4.39
CA PHE A 59 -4.50 6.77 5.43
C PHE A 59 -3.97 7.40 6.71
N MET A 60 -4.81 8.19 7.37
CA MET A 60 -4.56 8.58 8.75
C MET A 60 -4.62 7.29 9.58
N ASP A 61 -3.49 6.87 10.15
CA ASP A 61 -3.51 5.90 11.23
C ASP A 61 -3.95 6.65 12.49
N ASP A 62 -5.20 7.13 12.52
CA ASP A 62 -5.78 7.71 13.73
C ASP A 62 -5.74 6.62 14.80
N THR A 63 -4.93 6.84 15.84
CA THR A 63 -5.04 6.18 17.14
C THR A 63 -6.52 6.11 17.52
N PRO A 64 -7.04 4.96 18.01
CA PRO A 64 -8.43 4.87 18.40
C PRO A 64 -8.73 6.00 19.39
N LYS A 65 -9.76 6.80 19.10
CA LYS A 65 -10.36 7.65 20.12
C LYS A 65 -10.86 6.72 21.21
N GLU A 66 -10.24 6.79 22.38
CA GLU A 66 -10.80 6.30 23.65
C GLU A 66 -12.23 6.83 23.88
#